data_AF-A0A661IUK5-F1
#
_entry.id   AF-A0A661IUK5-F1
#
_cell.length_a   1.000
_cell.length_b   1.000
_cell.length_c   1.000
_cell.angle_alpha   90.00
_cell.angle_beta   90.00
_cell.angle_gamma   90.00
#
_symmetry.space_group_name_H-M   'P 1'
#
loop_
_entity.id
_entity.type
_entity.pdbx_description
1 polymer ?
#
loop_
_entity_poly.entity_id
_entity_poly.type
_entity_poly.pdbx_seq_one_letter_code
_entity_poly.pdbx_strand_id
1 'polypeptide(L)'
;MNTYITKKKHYKIEIIQYWADSEVPHDIKLLTDSWKDTNKNYKHLIFNKKDAINFIKNNFEKDIYKAFIEVQLPAMQADIFRVAYILKKGGLYVDCATKCLQPIENILNKDSKLILMRKWHGGIWNGFIYSKEPNNSILKIIWNEIKNNILLKKEGNILELTGPRLFQEILQKSEYIDNCTIIDEVNVKNTFELVRKLGHRGPSHWSRMQNIEPLYTDTFNYTPKHVTNTEVLQSKQIIIHMGQYVTQSQYLQNYLTFINKDHPNILYMNTGRGLSNHNNMASILSSKNKENIDNFFEGFYSEIVSSQKNIVIISSEFFSSFNIFGFNKLKMTRLWKRINQLIEPFNNKNLIYYIREQADSIELRLNELIRGSQCIKNINIKGILKNPTLDYSLFKTALHKYFPNTTISPKIYNHNKLLNYNDIYNNLFENLLPRQEYIEYKCHKKRDTSIKSITLAKILLAVNNTNFEKSEKVKIKNTFLKILSNSGNFRLLNHDDVKMIRKNFTSSNKEADIQFNKKQISIENFSQDLHNIEDINIKNLVLDYFPKLKGKKIDTLEDLLKEILIS
;
A
#
# COMPACT_ATOMS: atom_id res chain seq x y z
N MET A 1 -32.34 -30.40 -54.68
CA MET A 1 -31.43 -30.23 -53.52
C MET A 1 -31.50 -28.79 -53.05
N ASN A 2 -32.09 -28.54 -51.88
CA ASN A 2 -32.21 -27.20 -51.29
C ASN A 2 -30.85 -26.77 -50.70
N THR A 3 -30.29 -25.69 -51.25
CA THR A 3 -29.15 -24.98 -50.70
C THR A 3 -29.59 -24.06 -49.58
N TYR A 4 -29.32 -24.46 -48.33
CA TYR A 4 -29.45 -23.58 -47.16
C TYR A 4 -28.33 -22.54 -47.17
N ILE A 5 -28.61 -21.36 -47.73
CA ILE A 5 -27.82 -20.16 -47.49
C ILE A 5 -28.15 -19.68 -46.08
N THR A 6 -27.30 -19.98 -45.11
CA THR A 6 -27.39 -19.41 -43.76
C THR A 6 -27.12 -17.91 -43.83
N LYS A 7 -28.18 -17.09 -43.82
CA LYS A 7 -28.08 -15.63 -43.67
C LYS A 7 -27.28 -15.31 -42.40
N LYS A 8 -26.14 -14.61 -42.51
CA LYS A 8 -25.45 -13.99 -41.37
C LYS A 8 -26.44 -13.06 -40.66
N LYS A 9 -26.74 -13.33 -39.40
CA LYS A 9 -27.60 -12.49 -38.56
C LYS A 9 -26.86 -11.16 -38.31
N HIS A 10 -27.31 -10.08 -38.93
CA HIS A 10 -26.79 -8.73 -38.69
C HIS A 10 -27.45 -8.18 -37.42
N TYR A 11 -26.77 -8.29 -36.29
CA TYR A 11 -27.23 -7.72 -35.03
C TYR A 11 -27.05 -6.20 -35.04
N LYS A 12 -28.12 -5.45 -34.76
CA LYS A 12 -28.11 -3.98 -34.76
C LYS A 12 -27.39 -3.38 -33.53
N ILE A 13 -27.31 -4.12 -32.43
CA ILE A 13 -26.76 -3.70 -31.14
C ILE A 13 -25.90 -4.85 -30.57
N GLU A 14 -24.71 -4.52 -30.10
CA GLU A 14 -23.82 -5.44 -29.37
C GLU A 14 -23.90 -5.16 -27.86
N ILE A 15 -24.04 -6.22 -27.06
CA ILE A 15 -23.94 -6.17 -25.60
C ILE A 15 -22.54 -6.65 -25.23
N ILE A 16 -21.77 -5.77 -24.61
CA ILE A 16 -20.37 -6.03 -24.32
C ILE A 16 -20.09 -5.95 -22.83
N GLN A 17 -19.29 -6.88 -22.34
CA GLN A 17 -18.84 -6.94 -20.95
C GLN A 17 -17.33 -7.12 -20.93
N TYR A 18 -16.69 -6.81 -19.81
CA TYR A 18 -15.24 -6.88 -19.66
C TYR A 18 -14.83 -7.61 -18.39
N TRP A 19 -13.93 -8.59 -18.55
CA TRP A 19 -13.28 -9.29 -17.45
C TRP A 19 -11.79 -9.43 -17.76
N ALA A 20 -10.90 -8.80 -16.99
CA ALA A 20 -9.50 -8.62 -17.40
C ALA A 20 -8.75 -9.93 -17.64
N ASP A 21 -9.01 -10.95 -16.81
CA ASP A 21 -8.39 -12.26 -16.91
C ASP A 21 -9.02 -13.08 -18.03
N SER A 22 -8.26 -14.00 -18.61
CA SER A 22 -8.76 -14.88 -19.69
C SER A 22 -9.83 -15.84 -19.22
N GLU A 23 -9.75 -16.28 -17.97
CA GLU A 23 -10.73 -17.17 -17.35
C GLU A 23 -11.70 -16.37 -16.50
N VAL A 24 -12.99 -16.49 -16.84
CA VAL A 24 -14.08 -15.88 -16.09
C VAL A 24 -14.49 -16.83 -14.96
N PRO A 25 -14.43 -16.42 -13.68
CA PRO A 25 -14.86 -17.26 -12.57
C PRO A 25 -16.30 -17.77 -12.74
N HIS A 26 -16.57 -18.98 -12.26
CA HIS A 26 -17.89 -19.62 -12.43
C HIS A 26 -19.06 -18.74 -11.95
N ASP A 27 -18.92 -18.07 -10.79
CA ASP A 27 -19.97 -17.19 -10.27
C ASP A 27 -20.22 -15.96 -11.16
N ILE A 28 -19.18 -15.38 -11.78
CA ILE A 28 -19.32 -14.34 -12.80
C ILE A 28 -19.88 -14.89 -14.10
N LYS A 29 -19.48 -16.10 -14.50
CA LYS A 29 -19.91 -16.74 -15.74
C LYS A 29 -21.42 -16.88 -15.79
N LEU A 30 -22.03 -17.36 -14.69
CA LEU A 30 -23.49 -17.43 -14.52
C LEU A 30 -24.18 -16.07 -14.74
N LEU A 31 -23.57 -14.98 -14.27
CA LEU A 31 -24.10 -13.63 -14.45
C LEU A 31 -24.00 -13.18 -15.90
N THR A 32 -22.85 -13.36 -16.54
CA THR A 32 -22.66 -13.00 -17.95
C THR A 32 -23.54 -13.84 -18.89
N ASP A 33 -23.77 -15.12 -18.58
CA ASP A 33 -24.63 -16.00 -19.38
C ASP A 33 -26.10 -15.58 -19.27
N SER A 34 -26.55 -15.07 -18.13
CA SER A 34 -27.92 -14.51 -18.01
C SER A 34 -28.20 -13.39 -19.01
N TRP A 35 -27.20 -12.55 -19.33
CA TRP A 35 -27.33 -11.51 -20.36
C TRP A 35 -27.46 -12.10 -21.76
N LYS A 36 -26.64 -13.11 -22.08
CA LYS A 36 -26.67 -13.82 -23.36
C LYS A 36 -28.01 -14.53 -23.56
N ASP A 37 -28.48 -15.25 -22.56
CA ASP A 37 -29.66 -16.11 -22.64
C ASP A 37 -30.96 -15.31 -22.70
N THR A 38 -31.01 -14.18 -21.99
CA THR A 38 -32.18 -13.29 -21.97
C THR A 38 -32.27 -12.40 -23.21
N ASN A 39 -31.14 -12.10 -23.86
CA ASN A 39 -31.05 -11.17 -25.00
C ASN A 39 -30.60 -11.87 -26.30
N LYS A 40 -31.28 -12.95 -26.69
CA LYS A 40 -30.93 -13.79 -27.89
C LYS A 40 -30.94 -13.02 -29.23
N ASN A 41 -31.60 -11.87 -29.26
CA ASN A 41 -31.65 -10.97 -30.42
C ASN A 41 -30.47 -10.00 -30.49
N TYR A 42 -29.53 -10.07 -29.55
CA TYR A 42 -28.35 -9.23 -29.48
C TYR A 42 -27.09 -10.09 -29.57
N LYS A 43 -26.02 -9.50 -30.10
CA LYS A 43 -24.70 -10.14 -30.07
C LYS A 43 -24.06 -9.84 -28.71
N HIS A 44 -23.82 -10.89 -27.93
CA HIS A 44 -23.16 -10.79 -26.63
C HIS A 44 -21.67 -11.12 -26.76
N LEU A 45 -20.81 -10.24 -26.23
CA LEU A 45 -19.35 -10.38 -26.28
C LEU A 45 -18.77 -10.10 -24.89
N ILE A 46 -17.82 -10.93 -24.47
CA ILE A 46 -17.02 -10.71 -23.27
C ILE A 46 -15.58 -10.51 -23.71
N PHE A 47 -15.01 -9.36 -23.36
CA PHE A 47 -13.63 -9.00 -23.68
C PHE A 47 -12.73 -9.23 -22.47
N ASN A 48 -11.53 -9.76 -22.72
CA ASN A 48 -10.45 -9.72 -21.75
C ASN A 48 -9.45 -8.59 -22.03
N LYS A 49 -8.39 -8.50 -21.20
CA LYS A 49 -7.35 -7.49 -21.38
C LYS A 49 -6.69 -7.56 -22.76
N LYS A 50 -6.39 -8.76 -23.28
CA LYS A 50 -5.78 -8.94 -24.61
C LYS A 50 -6.70 -8.46 -25.72
N ASP A 51 -7.99 -8.78 -25.64
CA ASP A 51 -8.98 -8.34 -26.62
C ASP A 51 -9.17 -6.82 -26.59
N ALA A 52 -9.21 -6.22 -25.39
CA ALA A 52 -9.27 -4.77 -25.22
C ALA A 52 -8.03 -4.06 -25.79
N ILE A 53 -6.83 -4.60 -25.57
CA ILE A 53 -5.58 -4.07 -26.15
C ILE A 53 -5.67 -4.09 -27.69
N ASN A 54 -6.08 -5.22 -28.28
CA ASN A 54 -6.23 -5.35 -29.72
C ASN A 54 -7.29 -4.39 -30.29
N PHE A 55 -8.42 -4.26 -29.60
CA PHE A 55 -9.47 -3.32 -29.98
C PHE A 55 -8.94 -1.88 -29.99
N ILE A 56 -8.26 -1.46 -28.93
CA ILE A 56 -7.72 -0.09 -28.83
C ILE A 56 -6.66 0.15 -29.91
N LYS A 57 -5.73 -0.81 -30.11
CA LYS A 57 -4.68 -0.75 -31.14
C LYS A 57 -5.25 -0.53 -32.55
N ASN A 58 -6.38 -1.17 -32.85
CA ASN A 58 -6.97 -1.14 -34.19
C ASN A 58 -7.92 0.06 -34.43
N ASN A 59 -8.31 0.80 -33.38
CA ASN A 59 -9.36 1.82 -33.48
C ASN A 59 -8.96 3.22 -33.02
N PHE A 60 -7.84 3.36 -32.30
CA PHE A 60 -7.34 4.61 -31.71
C PHE A 60 -5.85 4.81 -32.01
N GLU A 61 -5.33 5.99 -31.66
CA GLU A 61 -3.96 6.40 -31.93
C GLU A 61 -2.93 5.54 -31.18
N LYS A 62 -1.73 5.40 -31.78
CA LYS A 62 -0.65 4.54 -31.27
C LYS A 62 -0.29 4.86 -29.81
N ASP A 63 -0.31 6.13 -29.41
CA ASP A 63 0.06 6.52 -28.05
C ASP A 63 -1.03 6.21 -27.02
N ILE A 64 -2.31 6.18 -27.42
CA ILE A 64 -3.39 5.69 -26.56
C ILE A 64 -3.24 4.19 -26.29
N TYR A 65 -2.93 3.43 -27.34
CA TYR A 65 -2.63 2.00 -27.23
C TYR A 65 -1.47 1.74 -26.25
N LYS A 66 -0.37 2.49 -26.38
CA LYS A 66 0.78 2.37 -25.45
C LYS A 66 0.38 2.72 -24.02
N ALA A 67 -0.33 3.84 -23.82
CA ALA A 67 -0.77 4.26 -22.50
C ALA A 67 -1.70 3.21 -21.85
N PHE A 68 -2.61 2.61 -22.61
CA PHE A 68 -3.51 1.58 -22.11
C PHE A 68 -2.78 0.31 -21.66
N ILE A 69 -1.74 -0.13 -22.38
CA ILE A 69 -0.92 -1.28 -21.98
C ILE A 69 -0.28 -1.06 -20.61
N GLU A 70 0.08 0.19 -20.32
CA GLU A 70 0.73 0.53 -19.05
C GLU A 70 -0.24 0.58 -17.87
N VAL A 71 -1.56 0.67 -18.08
CA VAL A 71 -2.53 0.66 -16.98
C VAL A 71 -2.50 -0.69 -16.26
N GLN A 72 -2.24 -0.68 -14.97
CA GLN A 72 -2.04 -1.89 -14.16
C GLN A 72 -3.36 -2.46 -13.62
N LEU A 73 -4.26 -1.59 -13.14
CA LEU A 73 -5.44 -2.04 -12.40
C LEU A 73 -6.58 -2.47 -13.33
N PRO A 74 -7.12 -3.70 -13.20
CA PRO A 74 -8.22 -4.20 -14.02
C PRO A 74 -9.47 -3.31 -14.06
N ALA A 75 -9.83 -2.68 -12.94
CA ALA A 75 -10.99 -1.79 -12.89
C ALA A 75 -10.80 -0.54 -13.75
N MET A 76 -9.60 0.06 -13.71
CA MET A 76 -9.25 1.20 -14.56
C MET A 76 -9.18 0.78 -16.04
N GLN A 77 -8.67 -0.42 -16.34
CA GLN A 77 -8.72 -0.97 -17.71
C GLN A 77 -10.16 -1.10 -18.21
N ALA A 78 -11.08 -1.58 -17.37
CA ALA A 78 -12.50 -1.71 -17.69
C ALA A 78 -13.18 -0.35 -17.92
N ASP A 79 -12.86 0.65 -17.10
CA ASP A 79 -13.36 2.03 -17.24
C ASP A 79 -12.93 2.69 -18.56
N ILE A 80 -11.67 2.48 -18.97
CA ILE A 80 -11.18 2.98 -20.25
C ILE A 80 -11.82 2.21 -21.41
N PHE A 81 -11.81 0.88 -21.33
CA PHE A 81 -12.29 0.02 -22.42
C PHE A 81 -13.79 0.23 -22.71
N ARG A 82 -14.63 0.36 -21.69
CA ARG A 82 -16.08 0.57 -21.90
C ARG A 82 -16.37 1.84 -22.67
N VAL A 83 -15.67 2.93 -22.36
CA VAL A 83 -15.86 4.20 -23.07
C VAL A 83 -15.29 4.09 -24.48
N ALA A 84 -14.09 3.52 -24.63
CA ALA A 84 -13.47 3.31 -25.93
C ALA A 84 -14.37 2.49 -26.88
N TYR A 85 -14.95 1.40 -26.38
CA TYR A 85 -15.80 0.52 -27.18
C TYR A 85 -17.08 1.23 -27.61
N ILE A 86 -17.85 1.75 -26.65
CA ILE A 86 -19.15 2.37 -26.93
C ILE A 86 -18.98 3.62 -27.78
N LEU A 87 -17.91 4.40 -27.57
CA LEU A 87 -17.62 5.55 -28.44
C LEU A 87 -17.38 5.12 -29.89
N LYS A 88 -16.67 4.02 -30.13
CA LYS A 88 -16.29 3.59 -31.48
C LYS A 88 -17.38 2.80 -32.21
N LYS A 89 -18.17 2.01 -31.48
CA LYS A 89 -19.11 1.03 -32.04
C LYS A 89 -20.58 1.30 -31.67
N GLY A 90 -20.87 2.18 -30.71
CA GLY A 90 -22.19 2.22 -30.08
C GLY A 90 -22.45 0.92 -29.30
N GLY A 91 -23.73 0.62 -29.07
CA GLY A 91 -24.16 -0.59 -28.38
C GLY A 91 -24.33 -0.39 -26.87
N LEU A 92 -24.27 -1.49 -26.10
CA LEU A 92 -24.47 -1.51 -24.66
C LEU A 92 -23.25 -2.11 -23.95
N TYR A 93 -22.62 -1.37 -23.05
CA TYR A 93 -21.71 -1.92 -22.05
C TYR A 93 -22.49 -2.21 -20.77
N VAL A 94 -22.24 -3.37 -20.17
CA VAL A 94 -22.71 -3.69 -18.82
C VAL A 94 -21.71 -4.50 -18.00
N ASP A 95 -21.48 -4.14 -16.74
CA ASP A 95 -20.52 -4.82 -15.86
C ASP A 95 -20.84 -6.33 -15.72
N CYS A 96 -19.81 -7.18 -15.71
CA CYS A 96 -19.95 -8.63 -15.55
C CYS A 96 -20.62 -9.05 -14.23
N ALA A 97 -20.59 -8.19 -13.21
CA ALA A 97 -21.22 -8.43 -11.90
C ALA A 97 -22.71 -8.01 -11.88
N THR A 98 -23.44 -8.29 -12.96
CA THR A 98 -24.88 -8.00 -13.09
C THR A 98 -25.63 -9.21 -13.61
N LYS A 99 -26.80 -9.47 -13.04
CA LYS A 99 -27.71 -10.53 -13.50
C LYS A 99 -28.82 -9.93 -14.34
N CYS A 100 -28.98 -10.39 -15.57
CA CYS A 100 -30.11 -10.03 -16.42
C CYS A 100 -31.33 -10.89 -16.05
N LEU A 101 -32.48 -10.25 -15.88
CA LEU A 101 -33.75 -10.87 -15.47
C LEU A 101 -34.80 -10.79 -16.58
N GLN A 102 -34.75 -9.75 -17.40
CA GLN A 102 -35.66 -9.54 -18.53
C GLN A 102 -34.92 -8.95 -19.75
N PRO A 103 -35.48 -9.08 -20.97
CA PRO A 103 -34.89 -8.49 -22.17
C PRO A 103 -34.67 -6.98 -22.03
N ILE A 104 -33.53 -6.49 -22.52
CA ILE A 104 -33.11 -5.10 -22.35
C ILE A 104 -33.90 -4.12 -23.24
N GLU A 105 -34.68 -4.65 -24.18
CA GLU A 105 -35.53 -3.90 -25.13
C GLU A 105 -36.42 -2.86 -24.41
N ASN A 106 -36.90 -3.17 -23.20
CA ASN A 106 -37.74 -2.27 -22.41
C ASN A 106 -36.99 -1.04 -21.86
N ILE A 107 -35.67 -1.11 -21.76
CA ILE A 107 -34.82 0.00 -21.28
C ILE A 107 -34.30 0.84 -22.45
N LEU A 108 -34.04 0.21 -23.59
CA LEU A 108 -33.49 0.88 -24.76
C LEU A 108 -34.59 1.68 -25.49
N ASN A 109 -34.95 2.84 -24.94
CA ASN A 109 -35.89 3.76 -25.59
C ASN A 109 -35.37 4.13 -26.99
N LYS A 110 -36.25 4.16 -27.98
CA LYS A 110 -35.90 4.36 -29.40
C LYS A 110 -35.32 5.75 -29.69
N ASP A 111 -35.59 6.74 -28.84
CA ASP A 111 -35.21 8.14 -29.07
C ASP A 111 -33.94 8.57 -28.32
N SER A 112 -33.51 7.81 -27.31
CA SER A 112 -32.33 8.14 -26.50
C SER A 112 -31.01 7.86 -27.26
N LYS A 113 -30.18 8.90 -27.46
CA LYS A 113 -28.84 8.77 -28.09
C LYS A 113 -27.78 8.18 -27.14
N LEU A 114 -27.89 8.49 -25.86
CA LEU A 114 -27.03 7.99 -24.78
C LEU A 114 -27.92 7.71 -23.56
N ILE A 115 -27.74 6.53 -22.96
CA ILE A 115 -28.39 6.16 -21.70
C ILE A 115 -27.30 5.79 -20.68
N LEU A 116 -27.38 6.41 -19.50
CA LEU A 116 -26.54 6.15 -18.34
C LEU A 116 -27.41 5.79 -17.14
N MET A 117 -26.83 5.15 -16.13
CA MET A 117 -27.57 4.77 -14.93
C MET A 117 -27.12 5.58 -13.70
N ARG A 118 -28.08 5.96 -12.86
CA ARG A 118 -27.85 6.56 -11.54
C ARG A 118 -28.21 5.57 -10.43
N LYS A 119 -27.33 5.41 -9.45
CA LYS A 119 -27.55 4.53 -8.29
C LYS A 119 -28.50 5.16 -7.28
N TRP A 120 -29.02 4.32 -6.38
CA TRP A 120 -29.91 4.73 -5.28
C TRP A 120 -29.38 5.89 -4.41
N HIS A 121 -28.07 6.11 -4.35
CA HIS A 121 -27.43 7.21 -3.61
C HIS A 121 -27.18 8.46 -4.49
N GLY A 122 -27.82 8.55 -5.67
CA GLY A 122 -27.77 9.73 -6.56
C GLY A 122 -26.54 9.83 -7.46
N GLY A 123 -25.53 8.96 -7.30
CA GLY A 123 -24.32 8.99 -8.12
C GLY A 123 -24.47 8.23 -9.43
N ILE A 124 -23.89 8.76 -10.51
CA ILE A 124 -23.79 8.05 -11.78
C ILE A 124 -22.98 6.76 -11.62
N TRP A 125 -23.39 5.70 -12.31
CA TRP A 125 -22.64 4.46 -12.42
C TRP A 125 -22.33 4.16 -13.88
N ASN A 126 -21.04 4.21 -14.19
CA ASN A 126 -20.51 3.92 -15.51
C ASN A 126 -20.46 2.42 -15.85
N GLY A 127 -21.03 1.54 -15.01
CA GLY A 127 -21.14 0.10 -15.28
C GLY A 127 -22.33 -0.27 -16.16
N PHE A 128 -23.10 0.71 -16.61
CA PHE A 128 -24.12 0.60 -17.64
C PHE A 128 -24.00 1.83 -18.56
N ILE A 129 -23.67 1.61 -19.84
CA ILE A 129 -23.55 2.68 -20.84
C ILE A 129 -24.15 2.17 -22.14
N TYR A 130 -25.23 2.79 -22.60
CA TYR A 130 -25.77 2.51 -23.93
C TYR A 130 -25.64 3.74 -24.82
N SER A 131 -25.16 3.55 -26.04
CA SER A 131 -25.27 4.56 -27.09
C SER A 131 -25.82 3.94 -28.36
N LYS A 132 -26.86 4.58 -28.90
CA LYS A 132 -27.56 4.10 -30.10
C LYS A 132 -26.64 4.03 -31.31
N GLU A 133 -25.75 5.02 -31.45
CA GLU A 133 -24.81 5.17 -32.56
C GLU A 133 -23.40 5.47 -32.04
N PRO A 134 -22.35 5.17 -32.81
CA PRO A 134 -20.99 5.61 -32.50
C PRO A 134 -20.86 7.14 -32.37
N ASN A 135 -19.74 7.60 -31.81
CA ASN A 135 -19.30 9.00 -31.82
C ASN A 135 -20.20 9.99 -31.07
N ASN A 136 -20.96 9.54 -30.07
CA ASN A 136 -21.75 10.39 -29.18
C ASN A 136 -20.90 11.54 -28.57
N SER A 137 -21.44 12.76 -28.56
CA SER A 137 -20.73 13.98 -28.13
C SER A 137 -20.28 13.95 -26.67
N ILE A 138 -21.14 13.49 -25.76
CA ILE A 138 -20.81 13.39 -24.33
C ILE A 138 -19.72 12.33 -24.10
N LEU A 139 -19.84 11.17 -24.77
CA LEU A 139 -18.80 10.14 -24.71
C LEU A 139 -17.46 10.61 -25.29
N LYS A 140 -17.45 11.47 -26.31
CA LYS A 140 -16.20 12.08 -26.83
C LYS A 140 -15.53 12.97 -25.77
N ILE A 141 -16.30 13.73 -25.00
CA ILE A 141 -15.77 14.59 -23.93
C ILE A 141 -15.19 13.74 -22.81
N ILE A 142 -15.95 12.75 -22.33
CA ILE A 142 -15.47 11.78 -21.32
C ILE A 142 -14.20 11.07 -21.82
N TRP A 143 -14.19 10.62 -23.07
CA TRP A 143 -13.04 9.96 -23.67
C TRP A 143 -11.83 10.88 -23.76
N ASN A 144 -12.00 12.16 -24.12
CA ASN A 144 -10.90 13.12 -24.17
C ASN A 144 -10.27 13.34 -22.79
N GLU A 145 -11.06 13.42 -21.71
CA GLU A 145 -10.52 13.48 -20.35
C GLU A 145 -9.79 12.20 -19.96
N ILE A 146 -10.36 11.02 -20.26
CA ILE A 146 -9.70 9.74 -20.03
C ILE A 146 -8.35 9.68 -20.77
N LYS A 147 -8.31 10.05 -22.06
CA LYS A 147 -7.08 10.10 -22.86
C LYS A 147 -6.04 11.01 -22.21
N ASN A 148 -6.44 12.22 -21.82
CA ASN A 148 -5.54 13.17 -21.16
C ASN A 148 -4.98 12.58 -19.85
N ASN A 149 -5.83 11.94 -19.03
CA ASN A 149 -5.43 11.35 -17.77
C ASN A 149 -4.41 10.21 -17.95
N ILE A 150 -4.62 9.31 -18.91
CA ILE A 150 -3.71 8.17 -19.14
C ILE A 150 -2.42 8.58 -19.89
N LEU A 151 -2.49 9.55 -20.81
CA LEU A 151 -1.30 10.06 -21.52
C LEU A 151 -0.36 10.81 -20.57
N LEU A 152 -0.93 11.60 -19.65
CA LEU A 152 -0.18 12.31 -18.61
C LEU A 152 0.17 11.42 -17.41
N LYS A 153 -0.28 10.15 -17.41
CA LYS A 153 -0.14 9.20 -16.30
C LYS A 153 -0.53 9.81 -14.95
N LYS A 154 -1.66 10.54 -14.91
CA LYS A 154 -2.12 11.20 -13.68
C LYS A 154 -2.35 10.17 -12.58
N GLU A 155 -1.73 10.39 -11.43
CA GLU A 155 -1.98 9.62 -10.21
C GLU A 155 -3.21 10.17 -9.48
N GLY A 156 -3.94 9.32 -8.76
CA GLY A 156 -5.15 9.74 -8.06
C GLY A 156 -6.14 8.60 -7.81
N ASN A 157 -7.40 8.96 -7.60
CA ASN A 157 -8.48 8.00 -7.43
C ASN A 157 -9.02 7.57 -8.81
N ILE A 158 -9.12 6.26 -9.06
CA ILE A 158 -9.61 5.73 -10.34
C ILE A 158 -11.03 6.24 -10.66
N LEU A 159 -11.88 6.42 -9.64
CA LEU A 159 -13.25 6.92 -9.82
C LEU A 159 -13.28 8.29 -10.50
N GLU A 160 -12.28 9.15 -10.22
CA GLU A 160 -12.14 10.51 -10.77
C GLU A 160 -11.38 10.52 -12.10
N LEU A 161 -10.41 9.61 -12.27
CA LEU A 161 -9.57 9.59 -13.47
C LEU A 161 -10.26 8.94 -14.67
N THR A 162 -11.01 7.87 -14.45
CA THR A 162 -11.64 7.08 -15.53
C THR A 162 -13.03 6.58 -15.19
N GLY A 163 -13.37 6.58 -13.90
CA GLY A 163 -14.57 5.95 -13.39
C GLY A 163 -15.79 6.88 -13.27
N PRO A 164 -16.76 6.52 -12.43
CA PRO A 164 -18.06 7.20 -12.38
C PRO A 164 -18.03 8.65 -11.88
N ARG A 165 -17.03 9.07 -11.09
CA ARG A 165 -16.94 10.48 -10.66
C ARG A 165 -16.60 11.40 -11.83
N LEU A 166 -15.75 10.95 -12.76
CA LEU A 166 -15.50 11.69 -14.00
C LEU A 166 -16.79 11.95 -14.78
N PHE A 167 -17.64 10.92 -14.91
CA PHE A 167 -18.93 11.03 -15.58
C PHE A 167 -19.83 12.03 -14.86
N GLN A 168 -19.91 11.93 -13.54
CA GLN A 168 -20.71 12.83 -12.70
C GLN A 168 -20.27 14.29 -12.88
N GLU A 169 -18.97 14.57 -12.83
CA GLU A 169 -18.42 15.93 -12.97
C GLU A 169 -18.69 16.53 -14.35
N ILE A 170 -18.58 15.73 -15.41
CA ILE A 170 -18.90 16.18 -16.76
C ILE A 170 -20.42 16.46 -16.87
N LEU A 171 -21.27 15.55 -16.42
CA LEU A 171 -22.73 15.68 -16.54
C LEU A 171 -23.35 16.76 -15.66
N GLN A 172 -22.71 17.16 -14.56
CA GLN A 172 -23.18 18.25 -13.72
C GLN A 172 -23.15 19.62 -14.42
N LYS A 173 -22.46 19.74 -15.56
CA LYS A 173 -22.55 20.93 -16.40
C LYS A 173 -23.87 20.89 -17.17
N SER A 174 -24.68 21.94 -17.01
CA SER A 174 -26.07 22.03 -17.49
C SER A 174 -26.22 21.73 -18.98
N GLU A 175 -25.23 22.09 -19.81
CA GLU A 175 -25.28 21.83 -21.26
C GLU A 175 -25.27 20.33 -21.64
N TYR A 176 -24.82 19.42 -20.76
CA TYR A 176 -24.76 17.99 -21.08
C TYR A 176 -25.89 17.18 -20.47
N ILE A 177 -26.45 17.62 -19.34
CA ILE A 177 -27.44 16.83 -18.60
C ILE A 177 -28.70 16.58 -19.45
N ASP A 178 -29.15 17.59 -20.19
CA ASP A 178 -30.32 17.53 -21.06
C ASP A 178 -30.09 16.71 -22.33
N ASN A 179 -28.82 16.38 -22.64
CA ASN A 179 -28.41 15.65 -23.84
C ASN A 179 -28.18 14.15 -23.60
N CYS A 180 -28.48 13.64 -22.40
CA CYS A 180 -28.42 12.22 -22.07
C CYS A 180 -29.65 11.77 -21.28
N THR A 181 -30.06 10.51 -21.45
CA THR A 181 -31.09 9.91 -20.62
C THR A 181 -30.43 9.25 -19.41
N ILE A 182 -30.81 9.65 -18.20
CA ILE A 182 -30.35 9.02 -16.96
C ILE A 182 -31.49 8.19 -16.39
N ILE A 183 -31.29 6.87 -16.33
CA ILE A 183 -32.24 5.94 -15.72
C ILE A 183 -31.83 5.64 -14.27
N ASP A 184 -32.79 5.61 -13.36
CA ASP A 184 -32.52 5.30 -11.96
C ASP A 184 -32.48 3.79 -11.72
N GLU A 185 -31.54 3.33 -10.86
CA GLU A 185 -31.37 1.93 -10.46
C GLU A 185 -32.70 1.31 -10.04
N VAL A 186 -33.55 2.05 -9.33
CA VAL A 186 -34.85 1.60 -8.84
C VAL A 186 -35.79 1.22 -9.99
N ASN A 187 -35.71 1.92 -11.13
CA ASN A 187 -36.60 1.71 -12.27
C ASN A 187 -36.18 0.52 -13.14
N VAL A 188 -34.96 0.00 -12.96
CA VAL A 188 -34.41 -1.09 -13.77
C VAL A 188 -34.23 -2.40 -13.02
N LYS A 189 -34.55 -2.44 -11.71
CA LYS A 189 -34.37 -3.64 -10.86
C LYS A 189 -35.09 -4.88 -11.36
N ASN A 190 -36.23 -4.70 -12.04
CA ASN A 190 -36.99 -5.82 -12.61
C ASN A 190 -36.35 -6.35 -13.91
N THR A 191 -35.47 -5.57 -14.55
CA THR A 191 -34.78 -5.94 -15.79
C THR A 191 -33.42 -6.54 -15.53
N PHE A 192 -32.63 -5.96 -14.63
CA PHE A 192 -31.35 -6.52 -14.20
C PHE A 192 -30.99 -6.04 -12.79
N GLU A 193 -30.16 -6.81 -12.09
CA GLU A 193 -29.71 -6.47 -10.75
C GLU A 193 -28.18 -6.49 -10.62
N LEU A 194 -27.65 -5.64 -9.74
CA LEU A 194 -26.23 -5.58 -9.42
C LEU A 194 -25.91 -6.59 -8.33
N VAL A 195 -25.09 -7.58 -8.63
CA VAL A 195 -24.71 -8.62 -7.67
C VAL A 195 -23.55 -8.11 -6.80
N ARG A 196 -23.86 -7.84 -5.53
CA ARG A 196 -22.92 -7.20 -4.59
C ARG A 196 -22.01 -8.20 -3.88
N LYS A 197 -22.53 -9.36 -3.52
CA LYS A 197 -21.80 -10.46 -2.88
C LYS A 197 -21.36 -11.44 -3.96
N LEU A 198 -20.07 -11.45 -4.26
CA LEU A 198 -19.47 -12.43 -5.16
C LEU A 198 -18.41 -13.18 -4.38
N GLY A 199 -18.38 -14.51 -4.48
CA GLY A 199 -17.53 -15.36 -3.64
C GLY A 199 -16.04 -15.08 -3.86
N HIS A 200 -15.66 -14.67 -5.07
CA HIS A 200 -14.28 -14.31 -5.41
C HIS A 200 -13.86 -12.89 -4.94
N ARG A 201 -14.78 -12.05 -4.42
CA ARG A 201 -14.44 -10.71 -3.93
C ARG A 201 -13.76 -10.78 -2.56
N GLY A 202 -12.47 -11.08 -2.60
CA GLY A 202 -11.57 -11.06 -1.44
C GLY A 202 -11.02 -9.67 -1.10
N PRO A 203 -10.00 -9.59 -0.22
CA PRO A 203 -9.37 -8.33 0.19
C PRO A 203 -8.71 -7.54 -0.95
N SER A 204 -8.45 -8.20 -2.09
CA SER A 204 -7.85 -7.66 -3.32
C SER A 204 -8.77 -6.75 -4.16
N HIS A 205 -9.86 -6.24 -3.58
CA HIS A 205 -10.76 -5.36 -4.31
C HIS A 205 -10.02 -4.10 -4.81
N TRP A 206 -10.22 -3.74 -6.08
CA TRP A 206 -9.45 -2.70 -6.77
C TRP A 206 -9.39 -1.37 -6.00
N SER A 207 -10.47 -1.02 -5.29
CA SER A 207 -10.57 0.23 -4.54
C SER A 207 -9.56 0.32 -3.38
N ARG A 208 -9.12 -0.83 -2.86
CA ARG A 208 -8.04 -0.94 -1.88
C ARG A 208 -6.68 -1.07 -2.57
N MET A 209 -6.59 -1.89 -3.62
CA MET A 209 -5.34 -2.14 -4.34
C MET A 209 -4.74 -0.86 -4.92
N GLN A 210 -5.56 0.09 -5.37
CA GLN A 210 -5.06 1.39 -5.85
C GLN A 210 -4.25 2.18 -4.81
N ASN A 211 -4.37 1.87 -3.51
CA ASN A 211 -3.61 2.56 -2.47
C ASN A 211 -2.18 2.02 -2.33
N ILE A 212 -1.95 0.76 -2.68
CA ILE A 212 -0.64 0.08 -2.55
C ILE A 212 0.06 -0.16 -3.89
N GLU A 213 -0.70 -0.22 -4.98
CA GLU A 213 -0.19 -0.45 -6.33
C GLU A 213 -0.20 0.82 -7.17
N PRO A 214 0.81 1.01 -8.04
CA PRO A 214 0.80 2.10 -8.99
C PRO A 214 -0.31 1.91 -10.03
N LEU A 215 -0.89 3.01 -10.52
CA LEU A 215 -1.90 2.95 -11.58
C LEU A 215 -1.29 2.54 -12.93
N TYR A 216 -0.03 2.91 -13.15
CA TYR A 216 0.70 2.67 -14.40
C TYR A 216 1.97 1.84 -14.17
N THR A 217 2.39 1.10 -15.19
CA THR A 217 3.66 0.39 -15.19
C THR A 217 4.80 1.38 -15.05
N ASP A 218 5.80 0.98 -14.27
CA ASP A 218 7.06 1.68 -14.24
C ASP A 218 7.79 1.57 -15.59
N THR A 219 8.32 2.68 -16.10
CA THR A 219 9.06 2.69 -17.38
C THR A 219 10.42 2.02 -17.28
N PHE A 220 10.92 1.76 -16.06
CA PHE A 220 12.20 1.12 -15.84
C PHE A 220 12.07 -0.41 -15.83
N ASN A 221 12.45 -1.05 -16.94
CA ASN A 221 12.59 -2.50 -17.02
C ASN A 221 13.99 -2.93 -16.57
N TYR A 222 14.04 -3.93 -15.69
CA TYR A 222 15.27 -4.55 -15.19
C TYR A 222 15.13 -6.06 -15.18
N THR A 223 16.13 -6.72 -15.77
CA THR A 223 16.30 -8.17 -15.75
C THR A 223 17.67 -8.43 -15.13
N PRO A 224 17.75 -9.19 -14.02
CA PRO A 224 19.04 -9.56 -13.43
C PRO A 224 19.90 -10.35 -14.42
N LYS A 225 21.22 -10.25 -14.28
CA LYS A 225 22.16 -11.14 -14.97
C LYS A 225 21.95 -12.60 -14.51
N HIS A 226 22.36 -13.55 -15.35
CA HIS A 226 22.30 -14.98 -15.01
C HIS A 226 23.08 -15.26 -13.72
N VAL A 227 22.45 -16.01 -12.82
CA VAL A 227 23.04 -16.44 -11.55
C VAL A 227 23.80 -17.74 -11.77
N THR A 228 25.05 -17.80 -11.32
CA THR A 228 25.88 -19.03 -11.31
C THR A 228 25.80 -19.70 -9.94
N ASN A 229 26.20 -20.97 -9.83
CA ASN A 229 26.16 -21.75 -8.58
C ASN A 229 24.76 -21.86 -7.94
N THR A 230 23.73 -22.00 -8.78
CA THR A 230 22.33 -22.10 -8.34
C THR A 230 22.09 -23.27 -7.40
N GLU A 231 22.80 -24.40 -7.56
CA GLU A 231 22.70 -25.57 -6.66
C GLU A 231 23.02 -25.21 -5.20
N VAL A 232 24.05 -24.40 -4.96
CA VAL A 232 24.42 -23.93 -3.62
C VAL A 232 23.30 -23.07 -3.04
N LEU A 233 22.73 -22.15 -3.82
CA LEU A 233 21.62 -21.30 -3.40
C LEU A 233 20.34 -22.11 -3.12
N GLN A 234 20.03 -23.08 -3.98
CA GLN A 234 18.88 -23.97 -3.87
C GLN A 234 18.90 -24.83 -2.60
N SER A 235 20.09 -25.23 -2.15
CA SER A 235 20.28 -26.03 -0.92
C SER A 235 20.10 -25.23 0.37
N LYS A 236 20.19 -23.90 0.31
CA LYS A 236 20.11 -23.01 1.48
C LYS A 236 18.67 -22.53 1.71
N GLN A 237 18.37 -22.14 2.95
CA GLN A 237 17.13 -21.46 3.31
C GLN A 237 17.36 -19.95 3.32
N ILE A 238 16.42 -19.18 2.78
CA ILE A 238 16.41 -17.71 2.90
C ILE A 238 15.22 -17.22 3.74
N ILE A 239 15.51 -16.32 4.68
CA ILE A 239 14.53 -15.65 5.53
C ILE A 239 14.59 -14.15 5.28
N ILE A 240 13.43 -13.58 4.92
CA ILE A 240 13.24 -12.16 4.66
C ILE A 240 12.43 -11.61 5.82
N HIS A 241 13.07 -10.80 6.66
CA HIS A 241 12.37 -10.05 7.68
C HIS A 241 12.00 -8.66 7.15
N MET A 242 10.70 -8.42 7.02
CA MET A 242 10.13 -7.10 6.70
C MET A 242 9.63 -6.44 7.99
N GLY A 243 10.39 -5.47 8.48
CA GLY A 243 10.00 -4.71 9.65
C GLY A 243 8.90 -3.72 9.32
N GLN A 244 7.68 -3.94 9.81
CA GLN A 244 6.61 -2.98 9.66
C GLN A 244 6.59 -2.04 10.87
N TYR A 245 6.80 -0.74 10.65
CA TYR A 245 6.83 0.34 11.66
C TYR A 245 7.15 -0.11 13.11
N VAL A 246 8.46 -0.12 13.42
CA VAL A 246 9.01 -0.27 14.77
C VAL A 246 8.48 -1.49 15.54
N THR A 247 8.67 -2.67 14.99
CA THR A 247 8.47 -3.96 15.66
C THR A 247 9.77 -4.47 16.31
N GLN A 248 10.54 -3.57 16.94
CA GLN A 248 11.90 -3.87 17.41
C GLN A 248 12.85 -4.37 16.29
N SER A 249 12.60 -4.02 15.03
CA SER A 249 13.45 -4.41 13.89
C SER A 249 14.92 -4.10 14.11
N GLN A 250 15.22 -2.95 14.72
CA GLN A 250 16.58 -2.56 15.09
C GLN A 250 17.21 -3.50 16.13
N TYR A 251 16.45 -3.96 17.13
CA TYR A 251 16.95 -4.92 18.11
C TYR A 251 17.26 -6.26 17.43
N LEU A 252 16.35 -6.77 16.60
CA LEU A 252 16.60 -7.99 15.82
C LEU A 252 17.84 -7.83 14.92
N GLN A 253 17.97 -6.71 14.23
CA GLN A 253 19.12 -6.44 13.36
C GLN A 253 20.44 -6.33 14.14
N ASN A 254 20.43 -5.70 15.32
CA ASN A 254 21.59 -5.63 16.20
C ASN A 254 21.99 -7.03 16.69
N TYR A 255 21.01 -7.84 17.08
CA TYR A 255 21.24 -9.22 17.49
C TYR A 255 21.83 -10.06 16.36
N LEU A 256 21.20 -10.03 15.19
CA LEU A 256 21.68 -10.74 14.01
C LEU A 256 23.10 -10.30 13.64
N THR A 257 23.44 -9.02 13.83
CA THR A 257 24.81 -8.50 13.62
C THR A 257 25.79 -9.10 14.62
N PHE A 258 25.40 -9.14 15.90
CA PHE A 258 26.21 -9.68 16.98
C PHE A 258 26.52 -11.17 16.76
N ILE A 259 25.49 -11.98 16.47
CA ILE A 259 25.67 -13.43 16.27
C ILE A 259 26.27 -13.78 14.90
N ASN A 260 26.36 -12.83 13.96
CA ASN A 260 26.72 -13.14 12.57
C ASN A 260 28.12 -13.76 12.43
N LYS A 261 29.06 -13.42 13.32
CA LYS A 261 30.42 -13.98 13.26
C LYS A 261 30.45 -15.40 13.80
N ASP A 262 29.80 -15.62 14.94
CA ASP A 262 30.00 -16.84 15.73
C ASP A 262 28.91 -17.91 15.52
N HIS A 263 27.75 -17.54 14.96
CA HIS A 263 26.68 -18.53 14.76
C HIS A 263 27.05 -19.52 13.64
N PRO A 264 27.02 -20.84 13.90
CA PRO A 264 27.54 -21.85 12.96
C PRO A 264 26.71 -21.96 11.68
N ASN A 265 25.43 -21.61 11.73
CA ASN A 265 24.50 -21.87 10.63
C ASN A 265 23.79 -20.63 10.03
N ILE A 266 23.95 -19.44 10.61
CA ILE A 266 23.21 -18.24 10.21
C ILE A 266 24.16 -17.26 9.55
N LEU A 267 23.88 -16.93 8.28
CA LEU A 267 24.49 -15.84 7.53
C LEU A 267 23.53 -14.65 7.49
N TYR A 268 23.82 -13.64 8.32
CA TYR A 268 23.17 -12.35 8.20
C TYR A 268 23.96 -11.47 7.22
N MET A 269 23.38 -11.26 6.04
CA MET A 269 24.06 -10.67 4.88
C MET A 269 24.74 -9.33 5.19
N ASN A 270 26.02 -9.16 4.87
CA ASN A 270 26.72 -7.89 4.95
C ASN A 270 26.51 -7.06 3.68
N THR A 271 26.37 -7.71 2.52
CA THR A 271 26.07 -7.07 1.25
C THR A 271 24.79 -6.25 1.36
N GLY A 272 24.89 -4.96 1.04
CA GLY A 272 23.77 -4.02 1.16
C GLY A 272 23.47 -3.51 2.57
N ARG A 273 24.25 -3.85 3.61
CA ARG A 273 24.10 -3.26 4.96
C ARG A 273 25.00 -2.05 5.24
N GLY A 274 26.16 -1.91 4.58
CA GLY A 274 27.13 -0.83 4.87
C GLY A 274 27.56 -0.78 6.35
N LEU A 275 28.17 0.32 6.78
CA LEU A 275 28.52 0.59 8.20
C LEU A 275 27.26 0.87 9.05
N SER A 276 26.36 -0.11 9.21
CA SER A 276 25.09 -0.09 9.98
C SER A 276 23.83 0.51 9.32
N ASN A 277 23.86 0.80 8.01
CA ASN A 277 22.73 1.45 7.32
C ASN A 277 21.76 0.42 6.72
N HIS A 278 20.85 -0.12 7.55
CA HIS A 278 19.83 -1.12 7.15
C HIS A 278 18.85 -0.62 6.06
N ASN A 279 18.96 0.63 5.60
CA ASN A 279 18.22 1.18 4.46
C ASN A 279 18.93 1.02 3.11
N ASN A 280 20.21 0.63 3.09
CA ASN A 280 21.04 0.70 1.88
C ASN A 280 20.57 -0.33 0.84
N MET A 281 20.35 -1.57 1.27
CA MET A 281 19.75 -2.62 0.42
C MET A 281 18.42 -2.16 -0.19
N ALA A 282 17.51 -1.61 0.62
CA ALA A 282 16.23 -1.11 0.13
C ALA A 282 16.44 0.05 -0.87
N SER A 283 17.40 0.92 -0.62
CA SER A 283 17.72 2.05 -1.50
C SER A 283 18.28 1.60 -2.85
N ILE A 284 19.23 0.67 -2.86
CA ILE A 284 19.80 0.08 -4.09
C ILE A 284 18.71 -0.64 -4.88
N LEU A 285 17.99 -1.57 -4.23
CA LEU A 285 16.95 -2.38 -4.86
C LEU A 285 15.72 -1.58 -5.28
N SER A 286 15.57 -0.32 -4.87
CA SER A 286 14.48 0.54 -5.35
C SER A 286 14.93 1.62 -6.34
N SER A 287 16.24 1.72 -6.61
CA SER A 287 16.85 2.72 -7.49
C SER A 287 16.60 2.41 -8.99
N LYS A 288 17.01 3.32 -9.86
CA LYS A 288 17.05 3.10 -11.32
C LYS A 288 18.48 2.93 -11.85
N ASN A 289 19.47 2.82 -10.97
CA ASN A 289 20.87 2.65 -11.38
C ASN A 289 21.14 1.15 -11.60
N LYS A 290 21.22 0.73 -12.86
CA LYS A 290 21.43 -0.68 -13.24
C LYS A 290 22.73 -1.25 -12.69
N GLU A 291 23.83 -0.51 -12.83
CA GLU A 291 25.16 -0.92 -12.37
C GLU A 291 25.18 -1.19 -10.86
N ASN A 292 24.61 -0.28 -10.06
CA ASN A 292 24.51 -0.48 -8.61
C ASN A 292 23.67 -1.70 -8.24
N ILE A 293 22.64 -2.02 -9.03
CA ILE A 293 21.80 -3.19 -8.79
C ILE A 293 22.57 -4.46 -9.17
N ASP A 294 23.24 -4.48 -10.32
CA ASP A 294 24.02 -5.64 -10.78
C ASP A 294 25.17 -5.96 -9.80
N ASN A 295 25.93 -4.94 -9.40
CA ASN A 295 27.00 -5.08 -8.40
C ASN A 295 26.46 -5.61 -7.06
N PHE A 296 25.24 -5.19 -6.67
CA PHE A 296 24.60 -5.70 -5.47
C PHE A 296 24.20 -7.17 -5.61
N PHE A 297 23.61 -7.59 -6.74
CA PHE A 297 23.26 -8.99 -7.00
C PHE A 297 24.51 -9.88 -7.00
N GLU A 298 25.56 -9.47 -7.69
CA GLU A 298 26.84 -10.19 -7.76
C GLU A 298 27.48 -10.35 -6.38
N GLY A 299 27.56 -9.27 -5.59
CA GLY A 299 28.06 -9.32 -4.21
C GLY A 299 27.19 -10.20 -3.30
N PHE A 300 25.87 -10.13 -3.47
CA PHE A 300 24.92 -10.88 -2.64
C PHE A 300 25.09 -12.38 -2.83
N TYR A 301 25.14 -12.85 -4.07
CA TYR A 301 25.34 -14.28 -4.34
C TYR A 301 26.75 -14.74 -3.97
N SER A 302 27.78 -13.93 -4.21
CA SER A 302 29.17 -14.27 -3.88
C SER A 302 29.37 -14.47 -2.37
N GLU A 303 28.77 -13.62 -1.53
CA GLU A 303 28.82 -13.76 -0.07
C GLU A 303 28.12 -15.05 0.41
N ILE A 304 27.06 -15.48 -0.26
CA ILE A 304 26.32 -16.70 0.10
C ILE A 304 27.08 -17.95 -0.33
N VAL A 305 27.62 -17.96 -1.56
CA VAL A 305 28.38 -19.09 -2.10
C VAL A 305 29.67 -19.32 -1.31
N SER A 306 30.32 -18.25 -0.84
CA SER A 306 31.53 -18.35 -0.02
C SER A 306 31.26 -18.78 1.43
N SER A 307 30.00 -18.87 1.86
CA SER A 307 29.63 -19.22 3.23
C SER A 307 29.16 -20.67 3.38
N GLN A 308 29.69 -21.37 4.38
CA GLN A 308 29.23 -22.71 4.78
C GLN A 308 27.88 -22.69 5.55
N LYS A 309 27.35 -21.50 5.89
CA LYS A 309 26.12 -21.32 6.67
C LYS A 309 24.88 -21.62 5.82
N ASN A 310 23.90 -22.35 6.36
CA ASN A 310 22.75 -22.81 5.57
C ASN A 310 21.53 -21.88 5.61
N ILE A 311 21.46 -20.97 6.58
CA ILE A 311 20.34 -20.02 6.72
C ILE A 311 20.81 -18.61 6.39
N VAL A 312 20.32 -18.06 5.28
CA VAL A 312 20.57 -16.70 4.84
C VAL A 312 19.47 -15.78 5.35
N ILE A 313 19.82 -14.65 5.94
CA ILE A 313 18.85 -13.69 6.46
C ILE A 313 19.10 -12.30 5.87
N ILE A 314 18.03 -11.71 5.35
CA ILE A 314 17.96 -10.27 5.07
C ILE A 314 16.88 -9.63 5.94
N SER A 315 17.18 -8.45 6.48
CA SER A 315 16.28 -7.75 7.40
C SER A 315 16.37 -6.25 7.18
N SER A 316 15.22 -5.63 6.93
CA SER A 316 15.10 -4.18 6.82
C SER A 316 13.68 -3.72 7.16
N GLU A 317 13.54 -2.63 7.90
CA GLU A 317 12.23 -1.96 8.06
C GLU A 317 11.78 -1.28 6.76
N PHE A 318 12.73 -0.88 5.92
CA PHE A 318 12.46 -0.18 4.65
C PHE A 318 11.88 -1.11 3.57
N PHE A 319 11.84 -2.42 3.82
CA PHE A 319 11.12 -3.37 2.97
C PHE A 319 9.60 -3.22 3.08
N SER A 320 9.07 -2.63 4.16
CA SER A 320 7.64 -2.35 4.29
C SER A 320 7.30 -0.95 3.77
N SER A 321 8.06 0.06 4.17
CA SER A 321 7.87 1.44 3.73
C SER A 321 9.12 2.30 3.97
N PHE A 322 9.40 3.25 3.07
CA PHE A 322 10.53 4.17 3.25
C PHE A 322 10.26 5.32 4.23
N ASN A 323 8.98 5.67 4.44
CA ASN A 323 8.58 6.83 5.23
C ASN A 323 7.24 6.54 5.92
N ILE A 324 7.03 7.04 7.14
CA ILE A 324 5.73 6.95 7.80
C ILE A 324 4.67 7.85 7.18
N PHE A 325 5.07 9.01 6.63
CA PHE A 325 4.14 10.02 6.12
C PHE A 325 3.73 9.83 4.65
N GLY A 326 4.31 8.85 3.96
CA GLY A 326 4.02 8.65 2.55
C GLY A 326 4.50 7.30 2.03
N PHE A 327 3.77 6.77 1.06
CA PHE A 327 4.03 5.48 0.43
C PHE A 327 4.27 5.68 -1.07
N ASN A 328 5.52 5.54 -1.51
CA ASN A 328 5.85 5.65 -2.93
C ASN A 328 5.65 4.29 -3.62
N LYS A 329 4.47 4.12 -4.23
CA LYS A 329 4.03 2.87 -4.87
C LYS A 329 5.04 2.32 -5.88
N LEU A 330 5.59 3.18 -6.75
CA LEU A 330 6.58 2.77 -7.77
C LEU A 330 7.88 2.29 -7.12
N LYS A 331 8.40 3.04 -6.14
CA LYS A 331 9.62 2.68 -5.41
C LYS A 331 9.47 1.36 -4.66
N MET A 332 8.33 1.15 -4.00
CA MET A 332 8.03 -0.10 -3.29
C MET A 332 7.81 -1.28 -4.23
N THR A 333 7.13 -1.07 -5.35
CA THR A 333 6.93 -2.09 -6.39
C THR A 333 8.27 -2.56 -6.96
N ARG A 334 9.20 -1.64 -7.27
CA ARG A 334 10.57 -2.00 -7.69
C ARG A 334 11.27 -2.85 -6.63
N LEU A 335 11.22 -2.38 -5.39
CA LEU A 335 11.87 -3.05 -4.26
C LEU A 335 11.37 -4.49 -4.11
N TRP A 336 10.05 -4.69 -4.01
CA TRP A 336 9.49 -6.02 -3.83
C TRP A 336 9.75 -6.95 -5.02
N LYS A 337 9.59 -6.45 -6.27
CA LYS A 337 9.93 -7.24 -7.46
C LYS A 337 11.38 -7.70 -7.45
N ARG A 338 12.31 -6.83 -7.06
CA ARG A 338 13.75 -7.17 -7.07
C ARG A 338 14.17 -8.01 -5.88
N ILE A 339 13.55 -7.86 -4.71
CA ILE A 339 13.73 -8.83 -3.62
C ILE A 339 13.24 -10.20 -4.10
N ASN A 340 12.09 -10.28 -4.77
CA ASN A 340 11.59 -11.55 -5.31
C ASN A 340 12.53 -12.16 -6.37
N GLN A 341 13.13 -11.33 -7.23
CA GLN A 341 14.16 -11.76 -8.18
C GLN A 341 15.45 -12.23 -7.48
N LEU A 342 15.87 -11.55 -6.42
CA LEU A 342 17.08 -11.86 -5.65
C LEU A 342 16.99 -13.22 -4.94
N ILE A 343 15.79 -13.58 -4.47
CA ILE A 343 15.55 -14.84 -3.76
C ILE A 343 15.10 -15.97 -4.68
N GLU A 344 14.83 -15.69 -5.96
CA GLU A 344 14.25 -16.65 -6.91
C GLU A 344 14.98 -18.01 -6.91
N PRO A 345 16.33 -18.06 -6.90
CA PRO A 345 17.09 -19.31 -6.93
C PRO A 345 16.92 -20.23 -5.70
N PHE A 346 16.38 -19.74 -4.58
CA PHE A 346 16.25 -20.54 -3.36
C PHE A 346 15.03 -21.46 -3.42
N ASN A 347 15.16 -22.72 -2.99
CA ASN A 347 14.01 -23.62 -2.87
C ASN A 347 13.17 -23.30 -1.63
N ASN A 348 13.82 -22.98 -0.50
CA ASN A 348 13.15 -22.69 0.77
C ASN A 348 13.18 -21.18 1.07
N LYS A 349 12.07 -20.50 0.80
CA LYS A 349 11.91 -19.05 0.89
C LYS A 349 10.84 -18.70 1.94
N ASN A 350 11.24 -17.96 2.97
CA ASN A 350 10.32 -17.52 4.03
C ASN A 350 10.35 -16.00 4.16
N LEU A 351 9.18 -15.37 4.19
CA LEU A 351 9.00 -13.95 4.46
C LEU A 351 8.23 -13.78 5.76
N ILE A 352 8.87 -13.13 6.73
CA ILE A 352 8.32 -12.86 8.05
C ILE A 352 8.12 -11.35 8.19
N TYR A 353 6.94 -10.95 8.66
CA TYR A 353 6.67 -9.58 9.07
C TYR A 353 5.86 -9.58 10.35
N TYR A 354 6.09 -8.56 11.17
CA TYR A 354 5.42 -8.45 12.46
C TYR A 354 4.20 -7.54 12.37
N ILE A 355 3.09 -7.99 12.95
CA ILE A 355 1.87 -7.22 13.14
C ILE A 355 1.74 -6.84 14.62
N ARG A 356 1.23 -5.64 14.89
CA ARG A 356 1.00 -5.12 16.24
C ARG A 356 -0.21 -4.17 16.24
N GLU A 357 -0.62 -3.71 17.42
CA GLU A 357 -1.65 -2.66 17.48
C GLU A 357 -1.12 -1.38 16.78
N GLN A 358 -1.91 -0.81 15.86
CA GLN A 358 -1.45 0.22 14.93
C GLN A 358 -1.17 1.55 15.63
N ALA A 359 -1.95 1.94 16.65
CA ALA A 359 -1.67 3.15 17.42
C ALA A 359 -0.33 3.01 18.16
N ASP A 360 -0.09 1.85 18.77
CA ASP A 360 1.18 1.48 19.39
C ASP A 360 2.38 1.53 18.40
N SER A 361 2.16 1.08 17.16
CA SER A 361 3.17 1.13 16.09
C SER A 361 3.47 2.57 15.67
N ILE A 362 2.44 3.38 15.48
CA ILE A 362 2.53 4.79 15.09
C ILE A 362 3.22 5.59 16.21
N GLU A 363 2.81 5.40 17.46
CA GLU A 363 3.38 6.04 18.65
C GLU A 363 4.90 5.82 18.72
N LEU A 364 5.36 4.58 18.57
CA LEU A 364 6.79 4.29 18.63
C LEU A 364 7.58 4.88 17.45
N ARG A 365 7.00 4.91 16.26
CA ARG A 365 7.67 5.55 15.13
C ARG A 365 7.73 7.06 15.30
N LEU A 366 6.68 7.70 15.82
CA LEU A 366 6.70 9.12 16.14
C LEU A 366 7.78 9.43 17.18
N ASN A 367 7.91 8.60 18.22
CA ASN A 367 8.98 8.66 19.20
C ASN A 367 10.38 8.66 18.54
N GLU A 368 10.65 7.71 17.65
CA GLU A 368 11.92 7.65 16.92
C GLU A 368 12.17 8.87 16.03
N LEU A 369 11.13 9.38 15.36
CA LEU A 369 11.23 10.52 14.45
C LEU A 369 11.48 11.85 15.18
N ILE A 370 10.88 12.02 16.36
CA ILE A 370 11.10 13.19 17.22
C ILE A 370 12.53 13.19 17.75
N ARG A 371 12.99 12.03 18.26
CA ARG A 371 14.35 11.85 18.81
C ARG A 371 15.42 11.91 17.72
N GLY A 372 15.13 11.32 16.57
CA GLY A 372 16.08 11.06 15.49
C GLY A 372 16.45 12.30 14.68
N SER A 373 17.42 12.12 13.79
CA SER A 373 17.97 13.20 12.97
C SER A 373 16.99 13.74 11.92
N GLN A 374 15.88 13.05 11.65
CA GLN A 374 14.87 13.50 10.67
C GLN A 374 14.16 14.80 11.07
N CYS A 375 14.20 15.17 12.36
CA CYS A 375 13.71 16.45 12.89
C CYS A 375 12.28 16.79 12.42
N ILE A 376 11.31 15.91 12.69
CA ILE A 376 9.93 16.16 12.30
C ILE A 376 9.38 17.40 13.01
N LYS A 377 8.73 18.28 12.24
CA LYS A 377 8.17 19.55 12.73
C LYS A 377 6.74 19.40 13.26
N ASN A 378 5.89 18.68 12.50
CA ASN A 378 4.47 18.50 12.81
C ASN A 378 4.07 17.01 12.74
N ILE A 379 3.25 16.58 13.70
CA ILE A 379 2.65 15.24 13.72
C ILE A 379 1.37 15.27 12.87
N ASN A 380 1.42 14.65 11.69
CA ASN A 380 0.25 14.54 10.79
C ASN A 380 -0.33 13.13 10.81
N ILE A 381 -1.19 12.83 11.79
CA ILE A 381 -1.81 11.50 11.95
C ILE A 381 -2.61 11.12 10.70
N LYS A 382 -3.39 12.05 10.12
CA LYS A 382 -4.14 11.80 8.88
C LYS A 382 -3.24 11.39 7.71
N GLY A 383 -2.03 11.94 7.62
CA GLY A 383 -1.02 11.54 6.64
C GLY A 383 -0.50 10.13 6.88
N ILE A 384 -0.26 9.75 8.14
CA ILE A 384 0.20 8.42 8.53
C ILE A 384 -0.85 7.35 8.19
N LEU A 385 -2.14 7.65 8.43
CA LEU A 385 -3.26 6.75 8.10
C LEU A 385 -3.37 6.44 6.60
N LYS A 386 -2.76 7.25 5.73
CA LYS A 386 -2.70 6.97 4.29
C LYS A 386 -1.66 5.92 3.91
N ASN A 387 -0.81 5.48 4.83
CA ASN A 387 0.15 4.43 4.52
C ASN A 387 -0.57 3.07 4.41
N PRO A 388 -0.60 2.45 3.22
CA PRO A 388 -1.40 1.26 2.98
C PRO A 388 -0.83 0.03 3.68
N THR A 389 0.41 0.06 4.17
CA THR A 389 0.98 -1.11 4.84
C THR A 389 0.31 -1.35 6.19
N LEU A 390 -0.07 -0.30 6.93
CA LEU A 390 -0.73 -0.42 8.24
C LEU A 390 -2.10 -1.14 8.18
N ASP A 391 -2.68 -1.25 6.99
CA ASP A 391 -3.72 -2.24 6.69
C ASP A 391 -3.03 -3.59 6.41
N TYR A 392 -2.89 -4.43 7.44
CA TYR A 392 -2.20 -5.71 7.37
C TYR A 392 -2.86 -6.69 6.40
N SER A 393 -4.18 -6.65 6.24
CA SER A 393 -4.88 -7.44 5.22
C SER A 393 -4.48 -7.03 3.80
N LEU A 394 -4.44 -5.72 3.53
CA LEU A 394 -3.99 -5.20 2.24
C LEU A 394 -2.50 -5.47 2.01
N PHE A 395 -1.67 -5.29 3.04
CA PHE A 395 -0.24 -5.55 2.96
C PHE A 395 0.04 -7.03 2.67
N LYS A 396 -0.61 -7.97 3.40
CA LYS A 396 -0.54 -9.41 3.14
C LYS A 396 -0.93 -9.75 1.70
N THR A 397 -2.01 -9.13 1.20
CA THR A 397 -2.48 -9.31 -0.18
C THR A 397 -1.42 -8.88 -1.18
N ALA A 398 -0.79 -7.71 -0.98
CA ALA A 398 0.30 -7.25 -1.82
C ALA A 398 1.51 -8.20 -1.75
N LEU A 399 1.90 -8.66 -0.55
CA LEU A 399 3.02 -9.59 -0.40
C LEU A 399 2.77 -10.91 -1.15
N HIS A 400 1.59 -11.52 -1.06
CA HIS A 400 1.27 -12.73 -1.83
C HIS A 400 1.38 -12.51 -3.35
N LYS A 401 1.01 -11.32 -3.83
CA LYS A 401 1.16 -10.98 -5.24
C LYS A 401 2.61 -10.84 -5.68
N TYR A 402 3.46 -10.20 -4.87
CA TYR A 402 4.87 -9.95 -5.22
C TYR A 402 5.81 -11.13 -4.91
N PHE A 403 5.40 -12.01 -4.00
CA PHE A 403 6.17 -13.18 -3.56
C PHE A 403 5.33 -14.47 -3.64
N PRO A 404 4.84 -14.85 -4.84
CA PRO A 404 3.88 -15.96 -4.99
C PRO A 404 4.44 -17.33 -4.56
N ASN A 405 5.76 -17.52 -4.68
CA ASN A 405 6.46 -18.77 -4.36
C ASN A 405 7.22 -18.69 -3.02
N THR A 406 6.77 -17.84 -2.10
CA THR A 406 7.42 -17.63 -0.79
C THR A 406 6.41 -17.85 0.33
N THR A 407 6.81 -18.58 1.37
CA THR A 407 5.99 -18.77 2.56
C THR A 407 5.92 -17.46 3.34
N ILE A 408 4.74 -16.83 3.37
CA ILE A 408 4.52 -15.54 4.06
C ILE A 408 3.90 -15.80 5.44
N SER A 409 4.64 -15.44 6.50
CA SER A 409 4.28 -15.69 7.89
C SER A 409 4.15 -14.37 8.68
N PRO A 410 2.93 -13.84 8.87
CA PRO A 410 2.70 -12.77 9.83
C PRO A 410 2.94 -13.28 11.26
N LYS A 411 3.70 -12.52 12.06
CA LYS A 411 3.95 -12.81 13.48
C LYS A 411 3.38 -11.70 14.35
N ILE A 412 2.67 -12.07 15.42
CA ILE A 412 2.14 -11.08 16.37
C ILE A 412 3.27 -10.62 17.28
N TYR A 413 3.58 -9.32 17.21
CA TYR A 413 4.49 -8.72 18.16
C TYR A 413 3.74 -8.44 19.48
N ASN A 414 4.19 -9.04 20.58
CA ASN A 414 3.67 -8.82 21.92
C ASN A 414 4.80 -8.39 22.85
N HIS A 415 4.78 -7.14 23.29
CA HIS A 415 5.80 -6.57 24.17
C HIS A 415 5.93 -7.27 25.53
N ASN A 416 4.86 -7.88 26.04
CA ASN A 416 4.88 -8.63 27.30
C ASN A 416 5.45 -10.06 27.15
N LYS A 417 5.61 -10.53 25.91
CA LYS A 417 6.14 -11.87 25.60
C LYS A 417 7.45 -11.86 24.83
N LEU A 418 7.83 -10.71 24.26
CA LEU A 418 9.08 -10.48 23.55
C LEU A 418 9.94 -9.54 24.41
N LEU A 419 10.23 -9.97 25.63
CA LEU A 419 10.86 -9.16 26.68
C LEU A 419 12.39 -9.15 26.55
N ASN A 420 12.95 -10.14 25.86
CA ASN A 420 14.39 -10.27 25.65
C ASN A 420 14.72 -10.77 24.23
N TYR A 421 16.02 -10.84 23.94
CA TYR A 421 16.53 -11.31 22.66
C TYR A 421 16.21 -12.79 22.37
N ASN A 422 16.13 -13.62 23.41
CA ASN A 422 15.78 -15.03 23.28
C ASN A 422 14.34 -15.21 22.79
N ASP A 423 13.40 -14.36 23.21
CA ASP A 423 12.01 -14.42 22.76
C ASP A 423 11.87 -14.01 21.28
N ILE A 424 12.60 -12.99 20.83
CA ILE A 424 12.62 -12.55 19.42
C ILE A 424 13.27 -13.62 18.53
N TYR A 425 14.37 -14.21 18.99
CA TYR A 425 15.02 -15.33 18.32
C TYR A 425 14.06 -16.52 18.21
N ASN A 426 13.49 -16.96 19.34
CA ASN A 426 12.56 -18.07 19.36
C ASN A 426 11.33 -17.82 18.49
N ASN A 427 10.87 -16.58 18.36
CA ASN A 427 9.74 -16.24 17.49
C ASN A 427 10.10 -16.23 15.99
N LEU A 428 11.30 -15.74 15.65
CA LEU A 428 11.80 -15.67 14.27
C LEU A 428 12.21 -17.06 13.76
N PHE A 429 12.82 -17.87 14.62
CA PHE A 429 13.35 -19.20 14.32
C PHE A 429 12.49 -20.33 14.88
N GLU A 430 11.27 -20.02 15.33
CA GLU A 430 10.31 -21.02 15.83
C GLU A 430 10.13 -22.11 14.77
N ASN A 431 10.52 -23.35 15.09
CA ASN A 431 10.51 -24.52 14.20
C ASN A 431 11.54 -24.52 13.05
N LEU A 432 12.51 -23.58 13.03
CA LEU A 432 13.56 -23.50 12.01
C LEU A 432 14.96 -23.93 12.50
N LEU A 433 15.21 -23.93 13.82
CA LEU A 433 16.48 -24.32 14.42
C LEU A 433 16.27 -25.19 15.68
N PRO A 434 17.14 -26.18 15.95
CA PRO A 434 17.14 -26.89 17.23
C PRO A 434 17.49 -25.93 18.39
N ARG A 435 16.85 -26.11 19.55
CA ARG A 435 17.12 -25.30 20.76
C ARG A 435 18.60 -25.44 21.14
N GLN A 436 19.35 -24.33 21.07
CA GLN A 436 20.65 -24.21 21.75
C GLN A 436 20.51 -23.29 22.96
N GLU A 437 21.33 -23.52 23.98
CA GLU A 437 21.42 -22.67 25.16
C GLU A 437 22.03 -21.32 24.77
N TYR A 438 21.27 -20.23 24.91
CA TYR A 438 21.72 -18.89 24.56
C TYR A 438 21.69 -17.95 25.77
N ILE A 439 22.75 -17.14 25.84
CA ILE A 439 23.01 -16.14 26.88
C ILE A 439 21.84 -15.14 26.96
N GLU A 440 21.21 -15.08 28.12
CA GLU A 440 20.17 -14.11 28.45
C GLU A 440 20.70 -12.67 28.31
N TYR A 441 20.08 -11.89 27.43
CA TYR A 441 20.34 -10.46 27.33
C TYR A 441 19.14 -9.71 27.92
N LYS A 442 19.34 -9.10 29.09
CA LYS A 442 18.29 -8.36 29.83
C LYS A 442 17.96 -7.04 29.12
N CYS A 443 16.76 -6.92 28.57
CA CYS A 443 16.19 -5.63 28.19
C CYS A 443 15.28 -5.14 29.32
N HIS A 444 15.78 -4.23 30.14
CA HIS A 444 14.97 -3.47 31.09
C HIS A 444 14.91 -2.01 30.64
N LYS A 445 13.79 -1.62 30.04
CA LYS A 445 13.22 -0.28 30.27
C LYS A 445 11.71 -0.42 30.41
N LYS A 446 11.21 -0.37 31.66
CA LYS A 446 9.80 -0.09 31.94
C LYS A 446 9.40 1.17 31.16
N ARG A 447 8.19 1.18 30.56
CA ARG A 447 7.62 2.41 30.02
C ARG A 447 7.36 3.34 31.20
N ASP A 448 8.21 4.34 31.36
CA ASP A 448 7.96 5.42 32.31
C ASP A 448 6.93 6.38 31.69
N THR A 449 5.72 6.34 32.23
CA THR A 449 4.60 7.24 31.88
C THR A 449 4.65 8.55 32.65
N SER A 450 5.76 8.88 33.31
CA SER A 450 5.88 10.11 34.09
C SER A 450 5.77 11.37 33.22
N ILE A 451 5.28 12.44 33.85
CA ILE A 451 5.22 13.83 33.34
C ILE A 451 6.54 14.26 32.65
N LYS A 452 7.68 13.70 33.04
CA LYS A 452 9.00 13.97 32.45
C LYS A 452 9.12 13.53 30.99
N SER A 453 8.46 12.44 30.60
CA SER A 453 8.47 11.93 29.22
C SER A 453 7.75 12.88 28.26
N ILE A 454 6.59 13.40 28.67
CA ILE A 454 5.79 14.38 27.91
C ILE A 454 6.57 15.69 27.77
N THR A 455 7.19 16.16 28.85
CA THR A 455 8.05 17.36 28.85
C THR A 455 9.22 17.21 27.89
N LEU A 456 9.89 16.05 27.87
CA LEU A 456 10.96 15.78 26.92
C LEU A 456 10.46 15.81 25.47
N ALA A 457 9.32 15.16 25.16
CA ALA A 457 8.75 15.20 23.82
C ALA A 457 8.48 16.63 23.32
N LYS A 458 7.92 17.48 24.19
CA LYS A 458 7.68 18.91 23.92
C LYS A 458 8.96 19.66 23.58
N ILE A 459 10.01 19.47 24.39
CA ILE A 459 11.31 20.11 24.16
C ILE A 459 11.90 19.65 22.82
N LEU A 460 11.90 18.34 22.53
CA LEU A 460 12.47 17.82 21.28
C LEU A 460 11.70 18.30 20.04
N LEU A 461 10.37 18.42 20.12
CA LEU A 461 9.56 19.02 19.04
C LEU A 461 9.86 20.51 18.87
N ALA A 462 10.04 21.26 19.95
CA ALA A 462 10.43 22.66 19.89
C ALA A 462 11.81 22.81 19.22
N VAL A 463 12.78 21.97 19.59
CA VAL A 463 14.10 21.91 18.94
C VAL A 463 13.99 21.58 17.44
N ASN A 464 13.08 20.68 17.04
CA ASN A 464 12.89 20.38 15.62
C ASN A 464 12.36 21.59 14.83
N ASN A 465 11.57 22.45 15.48
CA ASN A 465 10.95 23.64 14.90
C ASN A 465 11.86 24.88 14.84
N THR A 466 13.03 24.87 15.48
CA THR A 466 13.99 25.99 15.37
C THR A 466 14.64 26.07 13.98
N ASN A 467 15.38 27.14 13.74
CA ASN A 467 16.15 27.36 12.51
C ASN A 467 17.56 26.75 12.51
N PHE A 468 17.94 26.01 13.57
CA PHE A 468 19.25 25.34 13.63
C PHE A 468 19.48 24.32 12.51
N GLU A 469 20.74 24.09 12.19
CA GLU A 469 21.14 23.02 11.29
C GLU A 469 20.81 21.63 11.88
N LYS A 470 20.69 20.64 11.01
CA LYS A 470 20.36 19.26 11.42
C LYS A 470 21.38 18.69 12.41
N SER A 471 22.66 19.01 12.24
CA SER A 471 23.76 18.59 13.13
C SER A 471 23.60 19.18 14.53
N GLU A 472 23.29 20.46 14.62
CA GLU A 472 23.05 21.20 15.87
C GLU A 472 21.81 20.71 16.60
N LYS A 473 20.69 20.51 15.88
CA LYS A 473 19.47 19.92 16.45
C LYS A 473 19.74 18.56 17.07
N VAL A 474 20.52 17.70 16.40
CA VAL A 474 20.88 16.39 16.94
C VAL A 474 21.73 16.53 18.22
N LYS A 475 22.70 17.45 18.25
CA LYS A 475 23.50 17.73 19.46
C LYS A 475 22.61 18.16 20.63
N ILE A 476 21.75 19.17 20.43
CA ILE A 476 20.81 19.65 21.45
C ILE A 476 19.92 18.51 21.97
N LYS A 477 19.31 17.76 21.06
CA LYS A 477 18.44 16.63 21.43
C LYS A 477 19.19 15.57 22.24
N ASN A 478 20.43 15.27 21.87
CA ASN A 478 21.28 14.34 22.63
C ASN A 478 21.59 14.86 24.03
N THR A 479 21.78 16.17 24.21
CA THR A 479 21.95 16.78 25.54
C THR A 479 20.73 16.54 26.42
N PHE A 480 19.52 16.85 25.92
CA PHE A 480 18.28 16.58 26.66
C PHE A 480 18.05 15.10 26.92
N LEU A 481 18.31 14.22 25.94
CA LEU A 481 18.18 12.77 26.09
C LEU A 481 19.13 12.20 27.17
N LYS A 482 20.33 12.78 27.33
CA LYS A 482 21.27 12.41 28.40
C LYS A 482 20.79 12.86 29.78
N ILE A 483 20.33 14.11 29.90
CA ILE A 483 19.82 14.67 31.16
C ILE A 483 18.58 13.91 31.64
N LEU A 484 17.72 13.52 30.70
CA LEU A 484 16.44 12.88 30.97
C LEU A 484 16.48 11.35 30.77
N SER A 485 17.68 10.75 30.87
CA SER A 485 18.04 9.36 30.52
C SER A 485 17.21 8.23 31.17
N ASN A 486 16.38 8.55 32.17
CA ASN A 486 15.42 7.62 32.81
C ASN A 486 13.99 7.70 32.27
N SER A 487 13.66 8.66 31.40
CA SER A 487 12.32 8.76 30.81
C SER A 487 12.14 7.73 29.69
N GLY A 488 11.03 7.00 29.74
CA GLY A 488 10.67 5.92 28.82
C GLY A 488 10.31 6.42 27.42
N ASN A 489 9.58 5.62 26.65
CA ASN A 489 8.97 6.10 25.41
C ASN A 489 7.91 7.17 25.73
N PHE A 490 7.84 8.23 24.92
CA PHE A 490 6.81 9.25 25.02
C PHE A 490 5.45 8.66 24.71
N ARG A 491 4.41 9.29 25.26
CA ARG A 491 3.03 9.05 24.87
C ARG A 491 2.51 10.29 24.16
N LEU A 492 2.36 10.21 22.85
CA LEU A 492 2.00 11.30 21.94
C LEU A 492 0.54 11.27 21.54
N LEU A 493 0.01 10.08 21.30
CA LEU A 493 -1.37 9.86 20.87
C LEU A 493 -2.31 9.97 22.06
N ASN A 494 -3.30 10.85 21.93
CA ASN A 494 -4.37 10.96 22.90
C ASN A 494 -5.40 9.83 22.72
N HIS A 495 -6.43 9.79 23.56
CA HIS A 495 -7.47 8.77 23.49
C HIS A 495 -8.31 8.80 22.19
N ASP A 496 -8.64 9.98 21.68
CA ASP A 496 -9.37 10.18 20.42
C ASP A 496 -8.52 9.82 19.19
N ASP A 497 -7.21 10.08 19.22
CA ASP A 497 -6.26 9.64 18.19
C ASP A 497 -6.24 8.12 18.11
N VAL A 498 -6.12 7.45 19.26
CA VAL A 498 -6.14 5.97 19.34
C VAL A 498 -7.47 5.44 18.82
N LYS A 499 -8.61 6.03 19.23
CA LYS A 499 -9.94 5.64 18.70
C LYS A 499 -10.05 5.84 17.20
N MET A 500 -9.56 6.96 16.67
CA MET A 500 -9.56 7.26 15.24
C MET A 500 -8.71 6.25 14.46
N ILE A 501 -7.48 5.97 14.93
CA ILE A 501 -6.57 4.99 14.32
C ILE A 501 -7.22 3.61 14.29
N ARG A 502 -7.78 3.16 15.42
CA ARG A 502 -8.49 1.87 15.50
C ARG A 502 -9.62 1.83 14.49
N LYS A 503 -10.54 2.80 14.54
CA LYS A 503 -11.69 2.87 13.61
C LYS A 503 -11.28 2.83 12.14
N ASN A 504 -10.13 3.43 11.79
CA ASN A 504 -9.60 3.42 10.42
C ASN A 504 -9.23 2.02 9.92
N PHE A 505 -8.75 1.13 10.81
CA PHE A 505 -8.25 -0.20 10.44
C PHE A 505 -9.11 -1.38 10.92
N THR A 506 -10.10 -1.17 11.81
CA THR A 506 -10.92 -2.24 12.41
C THR A 506 -11.64 -3.11 11.38
N SER A 507 -12.11 -2.52 10.28
CA SER A 507 -12.88 -3.26 9.27
C SER A 507 -12.01 -4.16 8.39
N SER A 508 -10.76 -3.76 8.12
CA SER A 508 -9.84 -4.47 7.24
C SER A 508 -8.95 -5.48 7.97
N ASN A 509 -8.64 -5.26 9.24
CA ASN A 509 -7.71 -6.08 10.01
C ASN A 509 -8.39 -7.10 10.95
N LYS A 510 -9.65 -7.49 10.69
CA LYS A 510 -10.42 -8.40 11.56
C LYS A 510 -9.66 -9.64 12.04
N GLU A 511 -8.86 -10.29 11.20
CA GLU A 511 -8.04 -11.47 11.62
C GLU A 511 -6.96 -11.09 12.65
N ALA A 512 -6.28 -9.97 12.45
CA ALA A 512 -5.30 -9.43 13.39
C ALA A 512 -6.01 -8.95 14.68
N ASP A 513 -7.14 -8.25 14.55
CA ASP A 513 -7.95 -7.76 15.68
C ASP A 513 -8.52 -8.90 16.52
N ILE A 514 -8.94 -10.02 15.91
CA ILE A 514 -9.38 -11.23 16.64
C ILE A 514 -8.21 -11.83 17.43
N GLN A 515 -7.00 -11.83 16.86
CA GLN A 515 -5.79 -12.29 17.55
C GLN A 515 -5.37 -11.36 18.70
N PHE A 516 -5.57 -10.03 18.56
CA PHE A 516 -5.34 -9.05 19.62
C PHE A 516 -6.43 -9.06 20.70
N ASN A 517 -7.70 -9.27 20.36
CA ASN A 517 -8.83 -9.27 21.30
C ASN A 517 -8.90 -10.53 22.19
N LYS A 518 -8.29 -11.66 21.78
CA LYS A 518 -8.20 -12.87 22.62
C LYS A 518 -7.26 -12.75 23.82
N LYS A 519 -6.45 -11.69 23.89
CA LYS A 519 -5.70 -11.32 25.10
C LYS A 519 -6.02 -9.87 25.38
N GLN A 520 -6.92 -9.61 26.32
CA GLN A 520 -7.10 -8.29 26.90
C GLN A 520 -5.71 -7.71 27.21
N ILE A 521 -5.19 -6.85 26.35
CA ILE A 521 -4.17 -5.90 26.74
C ILE A 521 -4.96 -4.95 27.64
N SER A 522 -4.85 -5.15 28.94
CA SER A 522 -5.37 -4.23 29.94
C SER A 522 -4.85 -2.85 29.57
N ILE A 523 -5.74 -2.03 29.05
CA ILE A 523 -5.50 -0.62 28.81
C ILE A 523 -5.38 0.00 30.21
N GLU A 524 -4.17 0.05 30.75
CA GLU A 524 -3.91 0.86 31.95
C GLU A 524 -4.37 2.29 31.65
N ASN A 525 -5.07 2.92 32.58
CA ASN A 525 -5.70 4.23 32.42
C ASN A 525 -4.72 5.25 31.82
N PHE A 526 -4.96 5.61 30.56
CA PHE A 526 -4.10 6.47 29.76
C PHE A 526 -4.35 7.93 30.11
N SER A 527 -3.56 8.50 31.02
CA SER A 527 -3.69 9.91 31.41
C SER A 527 -2.67 10.82 30.72
N GLN A 528 -3.18 12.02 30.41
CA GLN A 528 -2.56 13.29 29.99
C GLN A 528 -2.52 13.62 28.48
N ASP A 529 -3.26 14.69 28.17
CA ASP A 529 -3.40 15.34 26.87
C ASP A 529 -2.15 16.13 26.48
N LEU A 530 -1.66 15.87 25.27
CA LEU A 530 -0.71 16.76 24.57
C LEU A 530 -1.42 17.87 23.80
N HIS A 531 -2.75 17.89 23.66
CA HIS A 531 -3.40 18.96 22.89
C HIS A 531 -3.40 20.33 23.59
N ASN A 532 -3.08 20.38 24.89
CA ASN A 532 -2.84 21.64 25.63
C ASN A 532 -1.36 22.10 25.59
N ILE A 533 -0.60 21.78 24.52
CA ILE A 533 0.81 22.19 24.36
C ILE A 533 0.97 23.71 24.19
N GLU A 534 -0.03 24.40 23.63
CA GLU A 534 0.11 25.81 23.22
C GLU A 534 0.30 26.78 24.41
N ASP A 535 -0.09 26.38 25.63
CA ASP A 535 -0.11 27.26 26.81
C ASP A 535 1.08 27.15 27.77
N ILE A 536 2.05 26.26 27.54
CA ILE A 536 3.21 26.11 28.43
C ILE A 536 4.45 26.77 27.83
N ASN A 537 5.03 27.74 28.55
CA ASN A 537 6.28 28.40 28.18
C ASN A 537 7.45 27.41 28.14
N ILE A 538 7.73 26.83 26.96
CA ILE A 538 8.77 25.81 26.73
C ILE A 538 10.16 26.30 27.17
N LYS A 539 10.42 27.61 27.05
CA LYS A 539 11.66 28.23 27.52
C LYS A 539 11.84 28.06 29.04
N ASN A 540 10.78 28.22 29.83
CA ASN A 540 10.82 27.99 31.27
C ASN A 540 11.08 26.51 31.60
N LEU A 541 10.43 25.59 30.87
CA LEU A 541 10.70 24.16 31.01
C LEU A 541 12.15 23.81 30.72
N VAL A 542 12.77 24.41 29.69
CA VAL A 542 14.18 24.19 29.39
C VAL A 542 15.07 24.76 30.52
N LEU A 543 14.78 25.96 31.03
CA LEU A 543 15.53 26.58 32.12
C LEU A 543 15.55 25.74 33.40
N ASP A 544 14.48 24.98 33.69
CA ASP A 544 14.44 24.08 34.84
C ASP A 544 15.48 22.95 34.77
N TYR A 545 15.89 22.54 33.56
CA TYR A 545 16.94 21.54 33.37
C TYR A 545 18.35 22.13 33.29
N PHE A 546 18.47 23.45 33.17
CA PHE A 546 19.76 24.16 33.11
C PHE A 546 19.82 25.31 34.14
N PRO A 547 19.92 24.99 35.45
CA PRO A 547 19.91 26.00 36.51
C PRO A 547 21.01 27.06 36.35
N LYS A 548 22.17 26.70 35.77
CA LYS A 548 23.29 27.61 35.49
C LYS A 548 22.95 28.73 34.49
N LEU A 549 21.89 28.57 33.72
CA LEU A 549 21.39 29.57 32.78
C LEU A 549 20.25 30.41 33.37
N LYS A 550 19.73 30.05 34.57
CA LYS A 550 18.75 30.87 35.29
C LYS A 550 19.41 32.20 35.71
N GLY A 551 18.84 33.32 35.26
CA GLY A 551 19.34 34.67 35.53
C GLY A 551 20.13 35.33 34.39
N LYS A 552 20.49 34.60 33.33
CA LYS A 552 20.97 35.23 32.09
C LYS A 552 19.80 35.94 31.38
N LYS A 553 20.03 37.13 30.82
CA LYS A 553 19.08 37.82 29.92
C LYS A 553 19.04 37.08 28.59
N ILE A 554 18.17 36.08 28.51
CA ILE A 554 17.92 35.30 27.30
C ILE A 554 16.49 35.59 26.90
N ASP A 555 16.26 36.13 25.70
CA ASP A 555 14.94 36.62 25.29
C ASP A 555 14.11 35.54 24.57
N THR A 556 14.76 34.69 23.76
CA THR A 556 14.06 33.66 22.98
C THR A 556 14.43 32.23 23.41
N LEU A 557 13.63 31.24 22.98
CA LEU A 557 13.97 29.82 23.13
C LEU A 557 15.21 29.46 22.30
N GLU A 558 15.39 30.04 21.11
CA GLU A 558 16.56 29.75 20.27
C GLU A 558 17.85 30.24 20.93
N ASP A 559 17.85 31.42 21.55
CA ASP A 559 19.02 31.93 22.25
C ASP A 559 19.37 31.06 23.48
N LEU A 560 18.36 30.54 24.18
CA LEU A 560 18.56 29.57 25.26
C LEU A 560 19.20 28.28 24.77
N LEU A 561 18.75 27.77 23.63
CA LEU A 561 19.29 26.55 23.04
C LEU A 561 20.69 26.75 22.44
N LYS A 562 21.03 27.95 21.97
CA LYS A 562 22.41 28.31 21.56
C LYS A 562 23.36 28.29 22.75
N GLU A 563 22.96 28.86 23.88
CA GLU A 563 23.74 28.81 25.12
C GLU A 563 24.01 27.36 25.56
N ILE A 564 23.00 26.48 25.43
CA ILE A 564 23.13 25.03 25.72
C ILE A 564 24.08 24.32 24.74
N LEU A 565 24.18 24.79 23.48
CA LEU A 565 25.14 24.24 22.51
C LEU A 565 26.58 24.64 22.81
N ILE A 566 26.77 25.83 23.38
CA ILE A 566 28.09 26.40 23.72
C ILE A 566 28.61 25.83 25.05
N SER A 567 27.71 25.56 26.00
CA SER A 567 28.00 24.93 27.30
C SER A 567 28.25 23.43 27.21
#